data_AF-A0A523RV88-F1
#
_entry.id   AF-A0A523RV88-F1
#
_cell.length_a   1.000
_cell.length_b   1.000
_cell.length_c   1.000
_cell.angle_alpha   90.00
_cell.angle_beta   90.00
_cell.angle_gamma   90.00
#
_symmetry.space_group_name_H-M   'P 1'
#
loop_
_entity.id
_entity.type
_entity.pdbx_description
1 polymer ?
#
loop_
_entity_poly.entity_id
_entity_poly.type
_entity_poly.pdbx_seq_one_letter_code
_entity_poly.pdbx_strand_id
1 'polypeptide(L)'
;MARPLWFVQLLKKTFPNVSIIAKATNVPLVGRIVDKMLFEGDDIIYLPKDNVVQKTIQINKQLERPEETPLPSEIVHHFIEKSNHHWIMNFCLCRDSSTCEDYPIKYGCMFLGEAIDGINPELGRRVTKEEAHEYARKCRDAGLVHLIGRNKLDASWLGVSPGDKLLTICNCCPCCCLWKMLPDLNPEISRKVTKMQGVDVKVT
;
A
#
# COMPACT_ATOMS: atom_id res chain seq x y z
N MET A 1 20.62 6.54 -6.67
CA MET A 1 21.23 5.19 -6.83
C MET A 1 20.24 4.19 -6.28
N ALA A 2 19.91 3.16 -7.05
CA ALA A 2 18.98 2.12 -6.62
C ALA A 2 19.50 1.40 -5.37
N ARG A 3 18.59 0.94 -4.49
CA ARG A 3 19.00 0.21 -3.28
C ARG A 3 19.64 -1.13 -3.62
N PRO A 4 20.74 -1.49 -2.92
CA PRO A 4 21.38 -2.77 -3.12
C PRO A 4 20.52 -3.91 -2.54
N LEU A 5 20.56 -5.09 -3.16
CA LEU A 5 19.76 -6.24 -2.75
C LEU A 5 20.04 -6.70 -1.31
N TRP A 6 21.26 -6.53 -0.80
CA TRP A 6 21.59 -6.90 0.58
C TRP A 6 20.74 -6.14 1.60
N PHE A 7 20.35 -4.90 1.28
CA PHE A 7 19.50 -4.10 2.16
C PHE A 7 18.08 -4.68 2.21
N VAL A 8 17.57 -5.16 1.08
CA VAL A 8 16.29 -5.87 1.00
C VAL A 8 16.35 -7.17 1.80
N GLN A 9 17.45 -7.93 1.71
CA GLN A 9 17.65 -9.15 2.51
C GLN A 9 17.70 -8.86 4.02
N LEU A 10 18.33 -7.75 4.41
CA LEU A 10 18.33 -7.29 5.79
C LEU A 10 16.91 -6.98 6.28
N LEU A 11 16.11 -6.26 5.48
CA LEU A 11 14.71 -5.97 5.81
C LEU A 11 13.87 -7.24 5.95
N LYS A 12 14.06 -8.22 5.07
CA LYS A 12 13.37 -9.52 5.17
C LYS A 12 13.66 -10.21 6.49
N LYS A 13 14.92 -10.19 6.92
CA LYS A 13 15.36 -10.80 8.19
C LYS A 13 14.83 -10.06 9.42
N THR A 14 14.64 -8.74 9.35
CA THR A 14 14.11 -7.95 10.48
C THR A 14 12.59 -7.90 10.51
N PHE A 15 11.90 -8.22 9.42
CA PHE A 15 10.44 -8.16 9.28
C PHE A 15 9.65 -8.90 10.36
N PRO A 16 10.02 -10.12 10.82
CA PRO A 16 9.28 -10.80 11.89
C PRO A 16 9.19 -10.01 13.21
N ASN A 17 10.10 -9.06 13.42
CA ASN A 17 10.14 -8.21 14.62
C ASN A 17 9.37 -6.90 14.46
N VAL A 18 8.60 -6.72 13.38
CA VAL A 18 8.00 -5.42 13.06
C VAL A 18 7.00 -4.94 14.12
N SER A 19 6.26 -5.85 14.76
CA SER A 19 5.38 -5.50 15.90
C SER A 19 6.15 -5.03 17.13
N ILE A 20 7.35 -5.55 17.38
CA ILE A 20 8.21 -5.08 18.48
C ILE A 20 8.71 -3.66 18.18
N ILE A 21 9.17 -3.43 16.94
CA ILE A 21 9.59 -2.11 16.47
C ILE A 21 8.42 -1.12 16.55
N ALA A 22 7.22 -1.53 16.15
CA ALA A 22 6.01 -0.74 16.24
C ALA A 22 5.74 -0.29 17.68
N LYS A 23 5.76 -1.24 18.63
CA LYS A 23 5.56 -0.93 20.06
C LYS A 23 6.63 0.03 20.61
N ALA A 24 7.88 -0.10 20.16
CA ALA A 24 8.96 0.79 20.57
C ALA A 24 8.74 2.26 20.14
N THR A 25 7.94 2.52 19.10
CA THR A 25 7.59 3.90 18.68
C THR A 25 6.76 4.67 19.69
N ASN A 26 6.17 3.99 20.68
CA ASN A 26 5.46 4.66 21.79
C ASN A 26 6.41 5.42 22.73
N VAL A 27 7.72 5.16 22.66
CA VAL A 27 8.72 5.99 23.34
C VAL A 27 8.89 7.29 22.55
N PRO A 28 8.68 8.49 23.14
CA PRO A 28 8.58 9.74 22.37
C PRO A 28 9.76 10.07 21.46
N LEU A 29 11.00 9.81 21.92
CA LEU A 29 12.20 10.06 21.12
C LEU A 29 12.30 9.09 19.93
N VAL A 30 12.05 7.80 20.19
CA VAL A 30 12.08 6.75 19.17
C VAL A 30 10.96 6.98 18.15
N GLY A 31 9.75 7.29 18.61
CA GLY A 31 8.61 7.61 17.77
C GLY A 31 8.89 8.77 16.81
N ARG A 32 9.46 9.89 17.30
CA ARG A 32 9.82 11.03 16.45
C ARG A 32 10.87 10.69 15.40
N ILE A 33 11.87 9.89 15.76
CA ILE A 33 12.92 9.45 14.82
C ILE A 33 12.30 8.56 13.74
N VAL A 34 11.52 7.56 14.14
CA VAL A 34 10.86 6.63 13.20
C VAL A 34 9.90 7.37 12.29
N ASP A 35 9.10 8.30 12.83
CA ASP A 35 8.18 9.11 12.05
C ASP A 35 8.90 9.92 10.98
N LYS A 36 9.94 10.66 11.39
CA LYS A 36 10.74 11.47 10.47
C LYS A 36 11.43 10.61 9.40
N MET A 37 11.90 9.42 9.75
CA MET A 37 12.61 8.57 8.80
C MET A 37 11.67 7.86 7.82
N LEU A 38 10.50 7.41 8.27
CA LEU A 38 9.68 6.44 7.52
C LEU A 38 8.26 6.89 7.18
N PHE A 39 7.70 7.90 7.85
CA PHE A 39 6.27 8.23 7.76
C PHE A 39 5.96 9.74 7.59
N GLU A 40 6.97 10.59 7.59
CA GLU A 40 6.80 12.04 7.40
C GLU A 40 6.33 12.37 5.98
N GLY A 41 5.15 13.00 5.86
CA GLY A 41 4.54 13.35 4.58
C GLY A 41 3.70 12.23 3.95
N ASP A 42 3.49 11.12 4.65
CA ASP A 42 2.64 10.02 4.19
C ASP A 42 1.16 10.44 4.10
N ASP A 43 0.52 10.00 3.04
CA ASP A 43 -0.92 10.12 2.81
C ASP A 43 -1.36 8.84 2.12
N ILE A 44 -1.91 7.92 2.92
CA ILE A 44 -2.17 6.53 2.56
C ILE A 44 -3.61 6.17 2.90
N ILE A 45 -4.32 5.60 1.93
CA ILE A 45 -5.73 5.22 2.03
C ILE A 45 -5.88 3.70 1.84
N TYR A 46 -6.59 3.06 2.75
CA TYR A 46 -6.98 1.66 2.61
C TYR A 46 -8.26 1.53 1.77
N LEU A 47 -8.19 0.72 0.72
CA LEU A 47 -9.28 0.44 -0.21
C LEU A 47 -9.86 -0.96 0.08
N PRO A 48 -11.08 -1.04 0.62
CA PRO A 48 -11.72 -2.33 0.88
C PRO A 48 -12.07 -3.06 -0.41
N LYS A 49 -12.42 -4.35 -0.32
CA LYS A 49 -12.89 -5.11 -1.49
C LYS A 49 -14.23 -4.55 -1.96
N ASP A 50 -14.45 -4.50 -3.28
CA ASP A 50 -15.70 -3.98 -3.84
C ASP A 50 -16.94 -4.71 -3.28
N ASN A 51 -16.84 -6.02 -3.04
CA ASN A 51 -17.94 -6.85 -2.56
C ASN A 51 -18.31 -6.64 -1.08
N VAL A 52 -17.49 -5.97 -0.28
CA VAL A 52 -17.82 -5.63 1.12
C VAL A 52 -18.40 -4.22 1.25
N VAL A 53 -18.39 -3.42 0.19
CA VAL A 53 -18.96 -2.07 0.18
C VAL A 53 -20.44 -2.16 -0.15
N GLN A 54 -21.30 -1.91 0.85
CA GLN A 54 -22.75 -1.83 0.64
C GLN A 54 -23.14 -0.40 0.24
N LYS A 55 -23.49 -0.18 -1.03
CA LYS A 55 -24.09 1.09 -1.47
C LYS A 55 -25.56 1.12 -1.02
N THR A 56 -25.82 1.74 0.13
CA THR A 56 -27.19 1.88 0.65
C THR A 56 -27.88 3.06 -0.04
N ILE A 57 -28.68 2.78 -1.08
CA ILE A 57 -29.54 3.78 -1.72
C ILE A 57 -30.87 3.83 -0.96
N GLN A 58 -31.11 4.91 -0.22
CA GLN A 58 -32.39 5.13 0.46
C GLN A 58 -33.42 5.60 -0.57
N ILE A 59 -34.24 4.66 -1.07
CA ILE A 59 -35.37 4.93 -1.96
C ILE A 59 -36.43 5.67 -1.12
N ASN A 60 -36.50 7.02 -1.24
CA ASN A 60 -37.59 7.94 -0.82
C ASN A 60 -37.11 9.33 -0.30
N LYS A 61 -35.83 9.67 -0.37
CA LYS A 61 -35.37 11.07 -0.17
C LYS A 61 -35.08 11.73 -1.51
N GLN A 62 -35.50 12.99 -1.69
CA GLN A 62 -34.98 13.82 -2.79
C GLN A 62 -33.46 13.86 -2.66
N LEU A 63 -32.80 13.26 -3.65
CA LEU A 63 -31.36 13.20 -3.71
C LEU A 63 -30.86 14.59 -4.12
N GLU A 64 -30.39 15.39 -3.17
CA GLU A 64 -29.22 16.21 -3.45
C GLU A 64 -28.18 15.24 -4.01
N ARG A 65 -27.66 15.50 -5.22
CA ARG A 65 -26.80 14.56 -5.97
C ARG A 65 -25.92 13.79 -4.99
N PRO A 66 -26.13 12.47 -4.80
CA PRO A 66 -25.32 11.74 -3.84
C PRO A 66 -23.88 11.91 -4.32
N GLU A 67 -22.98 12.37 -3.45
CA GLU A 67 -21.56 12.39 -3.77
C GLU A 67 -21.21 10.97 -4.24
N GLU A 68 -20.96 10.81 -5.54
CA GLU A 68 -20.68 9.52 -6.14
C GLU A 68 -19.31 9.06 -5.64
N THR A 69 -19.30 8.36 -4.52
CA THR A 69 -18.09 7.71 -4.04
C THR A 69 -17.76 6.56 -5.00
N PRO A 70 -16.60 6.60 -5.69
CA PRO A 70 -16.22 5.55 -6.64
C PRO A 70 -16.03 4.22 -5.92
N LEU A 71 -16.12 3.11 -6.65
CA LEU A 71 -15.74 1.82 -6.08
C LEU A 71 -14.25 1.84 -5.70
N PRO A 72 -13.85 1.17 -4.61
CA PRO A 72 -12.44 1.13 -4.20
C PRO A 72 -11.50 0.71 -5.34
N SER A 73 -11.93 -0.23 -6.18
CA SER A 73 -11.17 -0.63 -7.35
C SER A 73 -11.04 0.41 -8.47
N GLU A 74 -12.05 1.26 -8.65
CA GLU A 74 -12.02 2.31 -9.67
C GLU A 74 -10.95 3.35 -9.36
N ILE A 75 -10.65 3.58 -8.08
CA ILE A 75 -9.55 4.46 -7.64
C ILE A 75 -8.22 3.93 -8.18
N VAL A 76 -7.94 2.64 -8.01
CA VAL A 76 -6.71 2.01 -8.52
C VAL A 76 -6.60 2.18 -10.04
N HIS A 77 -7.68 1.88 -10.77
CA HIS A 77 -7.70 2.01 -12.22
C HIS A 77 -7.58 3.46 -12.69
N HIS A 78 -8.16 4.41 -11.97
CA HIS A 78 -8.01 5.84 -12.26
C HIS A 78 -6.54 6.29 -12.20
N PHE A 79 -5.80 5.90 -11.15
CA PHE A 79 -4.39 6.29 -11.04
C PHE A 79 -3.50 5.58 -12.07
N ILE A 80 -3.81 4.32 -12.41
CA ILE A 80 -3.14 3.64 -13.53
C ILE A 80 -3.35 4.41 -14.84
N GLU A 81 -4.57 4.88 -15.11
CA GLU A 81 -4.89 5.64 -16.33
C GLU A 81 -4.13 6.97 -16.40
N LYS A 82 -4.01 7.66 -15.26
CA LYS A 82 -3.38 8.98 -15.16
C LYS A 82 -1.85 8.95 -15.22
N SER A 83 -1.23 7.83 -14.84
CA SER A 83 0.22 7.69 -14.87
C SER A 83 0.70 7.23 -16.25
N ASN A 84 1.86 7.75 -16.69
CA ASN A 84 2.61 7.21 -17.83
C ASN A 84 3.76 6.27 -17.39
N HIS A 85 3.94 6.12 -16.09
CA HIS A 85 5.03 5.36 -15.48
C HIS A 85 4.43 4.29 -14.58
N HIS A 86 4.64 3.02 -14.92
CA HIS A 86 4.10 1.88 -14.19
C HIS A 86 5.20 0.86 -13.92
N TRP A 87 5.29 0.43 -12.66
CA TRP A 87 6.23 -0.58 -12.21
C TRP A 87 5.50 -1.66 -11.41
N ILE A 88 5.76 -2.93 -11.72
CA ILE A 88 5.27 -4.06 -10.94
C ILE A 88 6.45 -4.77 -10.30
N MET A 89 6.35 -4.99 -8.99
CA MET A 89 7.32 -5.77 -8.24
C MET A 89 7.20 -7.27 -8.54
N ASN A 90 8.35 -7.95 -8.61
CA ASN A 90 8.42 -9.40 -8.83
C ASN A 90 7.90 -10.21 -7.63
N PHE A 91 7.88 -9.60 -6.45
CA PHE A 91 7.42 -10.21 -5.20
C PHE A 91 6.87 -9.18 -4.22
N CYS A 92 6.06 -9.64 -3.27
CA CYS A 92 5.59 -8.87 -2.13
C CYS A 92 6.57 -9.03 -0.97
N LEU A 93 7.24 -7.94 -0.56
CA LEU A 93 8.23 -7.95 0.51
C LEU A 93 7.68 -8.58 1.80
N CYS A 94 6.46 -8.22 2.21
CA CYS A 94 5.84 -8.71 3.44
C CYS A 94 5.59 -10.23 3.41
N ARG A 95 5.02 -10.72 2.30
CA ARG A 95 4.70 -12.13 2.12
C ARG A 95 5.95 -12.99 1.99
N ASP A 96 6.93 -12.51 1.25
CA ASP A 96 8.20 -13.21 1.11
C ASP A 96 8.95 -13.29 2.44
N SER A 97 9.01 -12.18 3.19
CA SER A 97 9.67 -12.15 4.50
C SER A 97 8.99 -13.04 5.54
N SER A 98 7.67 -13.22 5.41
CA SER A 98 6.87 -14.04 6.33
C SER A 98 6.64 -15.46 5.80
N THR A 99 7.30 -15.85 4.70
CA THR A 99 7.12 -17.15 4.04
C THR A 99 5.65 -17.53 3.89
N CYS A 100 4.85 -16.62 3.34
CA CYS A 100 3.40 -16.75 3.27
C CYS A 100 2.97 -17.93 2.38
N GLU A 101 2.14 -18.80 2.94
CA GLU A 101 1.57 -19.97 2.23
C GLU A 101 0.15 -19.71 1.69
N ASP A 102 -0.59 -18.79 2.30
CA ASP A 102 -2.00 -18.53 1.97
C ASP A 102 -2.21 -17.68 0.70
N TYR A 103 -1.22 -16.83 0.36
CA TYR A 103 -1.35 -15.84 -0.72
C TYR A 103 -0.09 -15.78 -1.59
N PRO A 104 -0.23 -15.55 -2.92
CA PRO A 104 0.89 -15.65 -3.85
C PRO A 104 1.97 -14.58 -3.62
N ILE A 105 3.18 -15.00 -3.26
CA ILE A 105 4.33 -14.10 -3.03
C ILE A 105 4.62 -13.21 -4.25
N LYS A 106 4.43 -13.73 -5.48
CA LYS A 106 4.67 -13.01 -6.74
C LYS A 106 3.77 -11.78 -6.97
N TYR A 107 2.71 -11.60 -6.19
CA TYR A 107 1.80 -10.44 -6.33
C TYR A 107 2.30 -9.24 -5.53
N GLY A 108 3.49 -8.74 -5.86
CA GLY A 108 4.07 -7.54 -5.24
C GLY A 108 3.27 -6.25 -5.40
N CYS A 109 3.78 -5.18 -4.78
CA CYS A 109 3.22 -3.84 -4.96
C CYS A 109 3.39 -3.36 -6.40
N MET A 110 2.54 -2.41 -6.79
CA MET A 110 2.69 -1.64 -8.01
C MET A 110 3.05 -0.20 -7.64
N PHE A 111 3.95 0.41 -8.38
CA PHE A 111 4.37 1.79 -8.18
C PHE A 111 4.13 2.61 -9.44
N LEU A 112 3.67 3.85 -9.25
CA LEU A 112 3.37 4.80 -10.30
C LEU A 112 4.15 6.10 -10.10
N GLY A 113 4.46 6.80 -11.19
CA GLY A 113 5.16 8.09 -11.16
C GLY A 113 6.64 8.02 -11.57
N GLU A 114 7.26 9.18 -11.74
CA GLU A 114 8.63 9.31 -12.30
C GLU A 114 9.71 8.64 -11.44
N ALA A 115 9.47 8.50 -10.13
CA ALA A 115 10.46 7.93 -9.21
C ALA A 115 10.70 6.43 -9.43
N ILE A 116 9.85 5.72 -10.21
CA ILE A 116 10.05 4.29 -10.48
C ILE A 116 11.36 4.01 -11.20
N ASP A 117 11.91 4.99 -11.92
CA ASP A 117 13.14 4.88 -12.70
C ASP A 117 14.37 4.65 -11.81
N GLY A 118 14.26 4.99 -10.53
CA GLY A 118 15.30 4.72 -9.53
C GLY A 118 15.20 3.34 -8.88
N ILE A 119 14.15 2.56 -9.16
CA ILE A 119 13.97 1.23 -8.56
C ILE A 119 14.99 0.26 -9.16
N ASN A 120 15.55 -0.60 -8.32
CA ASN A 120 16.45 -1.66 -8.79
C ASN A 120 15.68 -2.62 -9.73
N PRO A 121 16.14 -2.83 -10.98
CA PRO A 121 15.46 -3.70 -11.95
C PRO A 121 15.40 -5.17 -11.57
N GLU A 122 16.18 -5.63 -10.59
CA GLU A 122 16.06 -7.00 -10.06
C GLU A 122 14.81 -7.16 -9.17
N LEU A 123 14.23 -6.06 -8.68
CA LEU A 123 13.07 -6.07 -7.79
C LEU A 123 11.74 -6.11 -8.54
N GLY A 124 11.71 -5.77 -9.83
CA GLY A 124 10.47 -5.68 -10.59
C GLY A 124 10.73 -5.33 -12.04
N ARG A 125 9.70 -4.79 -12.70
CA ARG A 125 9.80 -4.37 -14.11
C ARG A 125 8.85 -3.24 -14.42
N ARG A 126 9.18 -2.47 -15.46
CA ARG A 126 8.22 -1.59 -16.12
C ARG A 126 7.17 -2.43 -16.84
N VAL A 127 5.95 -1.91 -16.86
CA VAL A 127 4.80 -2.55 -17.50
C VAL A 127 4.01 -1.52 -18.31
N THR A 128 3.24 -1.99 -19.29
CA THR A 128 2.28 -1.11 -19.97
C THR A 128 1.09 -0.81 -19.05
N LYS A 129 0.29 0.18 -19.44
CA LYS A 129 -0.95 0.52 -18.76
C LYS A 129 -1.90 -0.70 -18.71
N GLU A 130 -2.06 -1.39 -19.83
CA GLU A 130 -2.91 -2.57 -19.96
C GLU A 130 -2.44 -3.70 -19.03
N GLU A 131 -1.14 -3.94 -18.97
CA GLU A 131 -0.54 -4.89 -18.02
C GLU A 131 -0.80 -4.50 -16.57
N ALA A 132 -0.75 -3.20 -16.24
CA ALA A 132 -1.04 -2.71 -14.90
C ALA A 132 -2.52 -2.92 -14.51
N HIS A 133 -3.48 -2.63 -15.41
CA HIS A 133 -4.90 -2.92 -15.18
C HIS A 133 -5.15 -4.42 -14.98
N GLU A 134 -4.53 -5.25 -15.83
CA GLU A 134 -4.60 -6.71 -15.74
C GLU A 134 -4.07 -7.21 -14.39
N TYR A 135 -2.93 -6.69 -13.96
CA TYR A 135 -2.32 -7.07 -12.70
C TYR A 135 -3.15 -6.67 -11.48
N ALA A 136 -3.74 -5.47 -11.49
CA ALA A 136 -4.64 -5.02 -10.44
C ALA A 136 -5.86 -5.96 -10.32
N ARG A 137 -6.42 -6.42 -11.45
CA ARG A 137 -7.51 -7.40 -11.46
C ARG A 137 -7.09 -8.73 -10.87
N LYS A 138 -5.94 -9.29 -11.31
CA LYS A 138 -5.39 -10.54 -10.76
C LYS A 138 -5.17 -10.49 -9.25
N CYS A 139 -4.69 -9.35 -8.73
CA CYS A 139 -4.50 -9.17 -7.29
C CYS A 139 -5.84 -9.20 -6.54
N ARG A 140 -6.87 -8.54 -7.08
CA ARG A 140 -8.23 -8.55 -6.52
C ARG A 140 -8.85 -9.93 -6.55
N ASP A 141 -8.72 -10.64 -7.67
CA ASP A 141 -9.27 -12.00 -7.85
C ASP A 141 -8.60 -13.00 -6.90
N ALA A 142 -7.33 -12.78 -6.57
CA ALA A 142 -6.62 -13.50 -5.50
C ALA A 142 -7.02 -13.07 -4.07
N GLY A 143 -8.02 -12.20 -3.94
CA GLY A 143 -8.56 -11.76 -2.65
C GLY A 143 -7.68 -10.77 -1.90
N LEU A 144 -6.72 -10.12 -2.57
CA LEU A 144 -5.90 -9.06 -1.97
C LEU A 144 -6.70 -7.74 -1.91
N VAL A 145 -6.36 -6.94 -0.91
CA VAL A 145 -6.89 -5.58 -0.72
C VAL A 145 -5.86 -4.56 -1.13
N HIS A 146 -6.30 -3.38 -1.55
CA HIS A 146 -5.40 -2.34 -2.01
C HIS A 146 -5.17 -1.30 -0.92
N LEU A 147 -3.94 -0.84 -0.82
CA LEU A 147 -3.60 0.37 -0.09
C LEU A 147 -2.90 1.29 -1.08
N ILE A 148 -3.42 2.50 -1.22
CA ILE A 148 -2.95 3.47 -2.21
C ILE A 148 -2.50 4.75 -1.53
N GLY A 149 -1.41 5.34 -1.99
CA GLY A 149 -0.97 6.63 -1.49
C GLY A 149 0.52 6.89 -1.63
N ARG A 150 0.94 8.05 -1.12
CA ARG A 150 2.36 8.37 -0.96
C ARG A 150 2.86 7.70 0.31
N ASN A 151 3.85 6.84 0.13
CA ASN A 151 4.41 6.04 1.21
C ASN A 151 5.93 6.21 1.27
N LYS A 152 6.40 7.00 2.23
CA LYS A 152 7.81 7.27 2.48
C LYS A 152 8.55 6.00 2.87
N LEU A 153 7.88 5.02 3.49
CA LEU A 153 8.47 3.71 3.74
C LEU A 153 8.89 3.07 2.42
N ASP A 154 8.02 3.08 1.41
CA ASP A 154 8.31 2.53 0.08
C ASP A 154 9.43 3.29 -0.64
N ALA A 155 9.38 4.63 -0.64
CA ALA A 155 10.46 5.43 -1.20
C ALA A 155 11.82 5.14 -0.52
N SER A 156 11.82 4.92 0.80
CA SER A 156 13.02 4.71 1.59
C SER A 156 13.68 3.35 1.32
N TRP A 157 12.91 2.26 1.29
CA TRP A 157 13.46 0.91 1.11
C TRP A 157 13.79 0.59 -0.34
N LEU A 158 13.12 1.23 -1.30
CA LEU A 158 13.50 1.21 -2.72
C LEU A 158 14.67 2.17 -3.01
N GLY A 159 14.86 3.18 -2.14
CA GLY A 159 15.84 4.25 -2.22
C GLY A 159 15.67 5.10 -3.46
N VAL A 160 14.42 5.46 -3.73
CA VAL A 160 14.05 6.35 -4.82
C VAL A 160 13.81 7.77 -4.29
N SER A 161 14.11 8.75 -5.13
CA SER A 161 13.95 10.17 -4.82
C SER A 161 13.64 10.92 -6.12
N PRO A 162 12.78 11.95 -6.09
CA PRO A 162 12.05 12.42 -4.92
C PRO A 162 10.85 11.51 -4.60
N GLY A 163 10.63 11.22 -3.31
CA GLY A 163 9.65 10.21 -2.86
C GLY A 163 8.19 10.61 -3.07
N ASP A 164 7.91 11.91 -3.16
CA ASP A 164 6.60 12.47 -3.49
C ASP A 164 6.17 12.20 -4.94
N LYS A 165 7.12 11.81 -5.81
CA LYS A 165 6.88 11.32 -7.18
C LYS A 165 6.75 9.79 -7.26
N LEU A 166 6.56 9.12 -6.12
CA LEU A 166 6.25 7.69 -6.04
C LEU A 166 4.85 7.49 -5.43
N LEU A 167 3.89 7.09 -6.24
CA LEU A 167 2.59 6.63 -5.77
C LEU A 167 2.63 5.11 -5.61
N THR A 168 2.24 4.64 -4.43
CA THR A 168 2.22 3.22 -4.09
C THR A 168 0.82 2.67 -4.26
N ILE A 169 0.72 1.47 -4.85
CA ILE A 169 -0.46 0.60 -4.81
C ILE A 169 0.00 -0.75 -4.23
N CYS A 170 -0.20 -0.93 -2.92
CA CYS A 170 0.16 -2.16 -2.22
C CYS A 170 -0.96 -3.19 -2.36
N ASN A 171 -0.59 -4.44 -2.65
CA ASN A 171 -1.51 -5.58 -2.78
C ASN A 171 -1.44 -6.43 -1.51
N CYS A 172 -2.18 -6.02 -0.48
CA CYS A 172 -2.06 -6.54 0.88
C CYS A 172 -2.85 -7.83 1.07
N CYS A 173 -2.29 -8.75 1.86
CA CYS A 173 -2.98 -9.94 2.37
C CYS A 173 -3.38 -9.74 3.85
N PRO A 174 -4.43 -10.41 4.35
CA PRO A 174 -4.83 -10.32 5.75
C PRO A 174 -3.89 -11.07 6.72
N CYS A 175 -3.04 -11.98 6.24
CA CYS A 175 -2.23 -12.82 7.12
C CYS A 175 -0.94 -12.13 7.62
N CYS A 176 -0.14 -11.54 6.74
CA CYS A 176 1.21 -11.07 7.09
C CYS A 176 1.58 -9.67 6.56
N CYS A 177 0.60 -8.87 6.15
CA CYS A 177 0.87 -7.50 5.70
C CYS A 177 1.55 -6.66 6.79
N LEU A 178 2.54 -5.84 6.40
CA LEU A 178 3.21 -4.85 7.25
C LEU A 178 2.21 -4.01 8.06
N TRP A 179 1.15 -3.54 7.41
CA TRP A 179 0.17 -2.64 8.01
C TRP A 179 -0.67 -3.27 9.13
N LYS A 180 -0.54 -4.57 9.40
CA LYS A 180 -1.10 -5.19 10.62
C LYS A 180 -0.48 -4.64 11.90
N MET A 181 0.69 -3.99 11.82
CA MET A 181 1.35 -3.32 12.94
C MET A 181 0.66 -1.99 13.36
N LEU A 182 -0.28 -1.47 12.57
CA LEU A 182 -0.92 -0.17 12.83
C LEU A 182 -1.48 -0.01 14.25
N PRO A 183 -2.14 -1.03 14.86
CA PRO A 183 -2.64 -0.91 16.24
C PRO A 183 -1.54 -0.80 17.30
N ASP A 184 -0.32 -1.28 17.00
CA ASP A 184 0.83 -1.26 17.92
C ASP A 184 1.67 0.03 17.78
N LEU A 185 1.51 0.77 16.67
CA LEU A 185 2.24 1.99 16.38
C LEU A 185 1.79 3.16 17.25
N ASN A 186 2.70 4.11 17.45
CA ASN A 186 2.37 5.41 18.03
C ASN A 186 1.13 6.01 17.34
N PRO A 187 0.11 6.47 18.09
CA PRO A 187 -1.13 7.01 17.52
C PRO A 187 -0.94 8.17 16.52
N GLU A 188 0.12 8.97 16.66
CA GLU A 188 0.41 10.05 15.70
C GLU A 188 0.83 9.50 14.33
N ILE A 189 1.53 8.37 14.31
CA ILE A 189 1.99 7.70 13.09
C ILE A 189 0.82 6.92 12.47
N SER A 190 0.09 6.14 13.28
CA SER A 190 -0.97 5.27 12.77
C SER A 190 -2.12 6.04 12.11
N ARG A 191 -2.42 7.26 12.58
CA ARG A 191 -3.45 8.14 11.99
C ARG A 191 -3.14 8.64 10.57
N LYS A 192 -1.90 8.51 10.09
CA LYS A 192 -1.53 8.87 8.71
C LYS A 192 -2.01 7.85 7.68
N VAL A 193 -2.34 6.64 8.13
CA VAL A 193 -3.03 5.64 7.32
C VAL A 193 -4.51 5.71 7.62
N THR A 194 -5.30 6.09 6.61
CA THR A 194 -6.73 6.37 6.79
C THR A 194 -7.59 5.36 6.04
N LYS A 195 -8.83 5.19 6.49
CA LYS A 195 -9.84 4.48 5.71
C LYS A 195 -10.32 5.36 4.56
N MET A 196 -10.79 4.73 3.48
CA MET A 196 -11.49 5.44 2.41
C MET A 196 -12.70 6.21 2.96
N GLN A 197 -12.80 7.50 2.62
CA GLN A 197 -13.95 8.34 2.99
C GLN A 197 -15.21 7.86 2.28
N GLY A 198 -16.36 7.97 2.94
CA GLY A 198 -17.66 7.53 2.40
C GLY A 198 -17.87 6.01 2.39
N VAL A 199 -16.91 5.23 2.89
CA VAL A 199 -17.00 3.76 2.96
C VAL A 199 -16.92 3.26 4.40
N ASP A 200 -17.94 2.52 4.82
CA ASP A 200 -17.99 1.84 6.10
C ASP A 200 -18.06 0.32 5.91
N VAL A 201 -17.21 -0.40 6.63
CA VAL A 201 -17.18 -1.85 6.67
C VAL A 201 -17.75 -2.30 8.01
N LYS A 202 -18.79 -3.15 7.98
CA LYS A 202 -19.33 -3.79 9.18
C LYS A 202 -18.95 -5.27 9.17
N VAL A 203 -18.43 -5.75 10.30
CA VAL A 203 -18.21 -7.18 10.53
C VAL A 203 -19.50 -7.72 11.17
N THR A 204 -20.14 -8.68 10.51
CA THR A 204 -21.31 -9.41 11.01
C THR A 204 -20.90 -10.79 11.49
#